data_AF-A0A1G7Z504-F1
#
_entry.id   AF-A0A1G7Z504-F1
#
_cell.length_a   1.000
_cell.length_b   1.000
_cell.length_c   1.000
_cell.angle_alpha   90.00
_cell.angle_beta   90.00
_cell.angle_gamma   90.00
#
_symmetry.space_group_name_H-M   'P 1'
#
loop_
_entity.id
_entity.type
_entity.pdbx_description
1 polymer ?
#
loop_
_entity_poly.entity_id
_entity_poly.type
_entity_poly.pdbx_seq_one_letter_code
_entity_poly.pdbx_strand_id
1 'polypeptide(L)'
;MLHKVLKFYKAEVMTYNLIFRYYKGTYFSFWISYWLFFIAILLIYFSIVLKIFTFWILVPLMILGAFLVGSFLTINSKAKKKVLEYGIQPAGFLWKTDGYKSYQVDLLQGFLTNHNIQSEAKIKLLIDYLYKEIEDNKLPSFVTPSAFLALFVPLWIQFITYVFKGVSSMEMAVATTMGLAVIILILIASLNIIKISFIEIKDSVISSKIQMMRDLAKLLEDLLLRSPIS
;
A
#
# COMPACT_ATOMS: atom_id res chain seq x y z
N MET A 1 23.23 -18.62 -3.19
CA MET A 1 21.87 -19.18 -3.08
C MET A 1 20.82 -18.08 -2.98
N LEU A 2 20.85 -17.27 -1.92
CA LEU A 2 19.96 -16.12 -1.72
C LEU A 2 19.79 -15.21 -2.95
N HIS A 3 20.89 -14.81 -3.59
CA HIS A 3 20.84 -13.96 -4.79
C HIS A 3 20.05 -14.60 -5.96
N LYS A 4 20.16 -15.92 -6.15
CA LYS A 4 19.42 -16.63 -7.21
C LYS A 4 17.92 -16.63 -6.91
N VAL A 5 17.54 -16.90 -5.67
CA VAL A 5 16.14 -16.88 -5.22
C VAL A 5 15.55 -15.47 -5.32
N LEU A 6 16.28 -14.44 -4.88
CA LEU A 6 15.85 -13.04 -5.01
C LEU A 6 15.69 -12.61 -6.47
N LYS A 7 16.61 -13.01 -7.35
CA LYS A 7 16.53 -12.70 -8.78
C LYS A 7 15.30 -13.36 -9.42
N PHE A 8 15.06 -14.64 -9.10
CA PHE A 8 13.87 -15.35 -9.58
C PHE A 8 12.58 -14.74 -9.03
N TYR A 9 12.51 -14.50 -7.72
CA TYR A 9 11.36 -13.87 -7.08
C TYR A 9 11.02 -12.53 -7.73
N LYS A 10 12.03 -11.68 -7.91
CA LYS A 10 11.86 -10.39 -8.59
C LYS A 10 11.33 -10.59 -9.99
N ALA A 11 11.92 -11.48 -10.80
CA ALA A 11 11.59 -11.61 -12.22
C ALA A 11 10.23 -12.28 -12.49
N GLU A 12 9.92 -13.35 -11.75
CA GLU A 12 8.86 -14.30 -12.14
C GLU A 12 7.72 -14.41 -11.10
N VAL A 13 7.95 -14.05 -9.83
CA VAL A 13 6.94 -14.26 -8.76
C VAL A 13 6.31 -12.93 -8.30
N MET A 14 7.06 -11.82 -8.39
CA MET A 14 6.60 -10.51 -7.95
C MET A 14 5.31 -10.11 -8.67
N THR A 15 4.34 -9.58 -7.92
CA THR A 15 3.02 -9.20 -8.45
C THR A 15 3.09 -8.23 -9.62
N TYR A 16 4.00 -7.26 -9.55
CA TYR A 16 4.21 -6.36 -10.67
C TYR A 16 4.57 -7.12 -11.95
N ASN A 17 5.47 -8.09 -11.89
CA ASN A 17 5.89 -8.85 -13.07
C ASN A 17 4.86 -9.88 -13.54
N LEU A 18 4.12 -10.49 -12.62
CA LEU A 18 3.03 -11.41 -12.95
C LEU A 18 1.84 -10.71 -13.60
N ILE A 19 1.50 -9.48 -13.20
CA ILE A 19 0.24 -8.84 -13.61
C ILE A 19 0.50 -7.51 -14.30
N PHE A 20 1.10 -6.56 -13.59
CA PHE A 20 1.12 -5.16 -14.02
C PHE A 20 2.12 -4.86 -15.14
N ARG A 21 3.12 -5.72 -15.37
CA ARG A 21 4.08 -5.63 -16.49
C ARG A 21 3.40 -5.59 -17.85
N TYR A 22 2.23 -6.23 -17.98
CA TYR A 22 1.43 -6.27 -19.20
C TYR A 22 0.52 -5.05 -19.36
N TYR A 23 0.30 -4.27 -18.31
CA TYR A 23 -0.64 -3.14 -18.27
C TYR A 23 -0.01 -1.88 -17.68
N LYS A 24 1.27 -1.61 -18.02
CA LYS A 24 2.06 -0.49 -17.48
C LYS A 24 1.33 0.84 -17.54
N GLY A 25 0.68 1.16 -18.67
CA GLY A 25 -0.06 2.42 -18.83
C GLY A 25 -1.25 2.55 -17.88
N THR A 26 -2.02 1.48 -17.66
CA THR A 26 -3.15 1.50 -16.72
C THR A 26 -2.67 1.56 -15.27
N TYR A 27 -1.59 0.83 -14.95
CA TYR A 27 -0.93 0.91 -13.65
C TYR A 27 -0.42 2.32 -13.35
N PHE A 28 0.26 2.94 -14.31
CA PHE A 28 0.76 4.30 -14.19
C PHE A 28 -0.38 5.34 -14.11
N SER A 29 -1.45 5.18 -14.90
CA SER A 29 -2.64 6.05 -14.84
C SER A 29 -3.32 5.99 -13.48
N PHE A 30 -3.39 4.82 -12.84
CA PHE A 30 -3.89 4.68 -11.47
C PHE A 30 -3.02 5.45 -10.47
N TRP A 31 -1.70 5.39 -10.61
CA TRP A 31 -0.79 6.15 -9.75
C TRP A 31 -0.93 7.65 -9.94
N ILE A 32 -1.02 8.12 -11.18
CA ILE A 32 -1.21 9.55 -11.47
C ILE A 32 -2.54 10.02 -10.86
N SER A 33 -3.64 9.29 -11.08
CA SER A 33 -4.95 9.68 -10.55
C SER A 33 -4.96 9.69 -9.03
N TYR A 34 -4.29 8.73 -8.40
CA TYR A 34 -4.10 8.70 -6.96
C TYR A 34 -3.36 9.94 -6.43
N TRP A 35 -2.21 10.28 -7.02
CA TRP A 35 -1.43 11.44 -6.58
C TRP A 35 -2.15 12.76 -6.82
N LEU A 36 -2.84 12.92 -7.96
CA LEU A 36 -3.64 14.12 -8.24
C LEU A 36 -4.79 14.27 -7.23
N PHE A 37 -5.49 13.19 -6.92
CA PHE A 37 -6.56 13.19 -5.92
C PHE A 37 -6.01 13.52 -4.52
N PHE A 38 -4.86 12.96 -4.15
CA PHE A 38 -4.21 13.26 -2.88
C PHE A 38 -3.80 14.74 -2.77
N ILE A 39 -3.18 15.29 -3.80
CA ILE A 39 -2.84 16.72 -3.86
C ILE A 39 -4.09 17.58 -3.74
N ALA A 40 -5.19 17.22 -4.41
CA ALA A 40 -6.46 17.94 -4.31
C ALA A 40 -7.04 17.94 -2.88
N ILE A 41 -6.95 16.83 -2.15
CA ILE A 41 -7.34 16.77 -0.74
C ILE A 41 -6.48 17.73 0.10
N LEU A 42 -5.16 17.75 -0.11
CA LEU A 42 -4.28 18.67 0.60
C LEU A 42 -4.62 20.14 0.31
N LEU A 43 -4.90 20.48 -0.94
CA LEU A 43 -5.29 21.84 -1.32
C LEU A 43 -6.61 22.27 -0.66
N ILE A 44 -7.58 21.37 -0.56
CA ILE A 44 -8.83 21.62 0.17
C ILE A 44 -8.55 21.86 1.65
N TYR A 45 -7.73 21.02 2.25
CA TYR A 45 -7.32 21.20 3.65
C TYR A 45 -6.70 22.59 3.87
N PHE A 46 -5.72 22.98 3.06
CA PHE A 46 -5.12 24.32 3.15
C PHE A 46 -6.13 25.44 2.89
N SER A 47 -7.07 25.27 1.97
CA SER A 47 -8.10 26.26 1.67
C SER A 47 -9.05 26.48 2.85
N ILE A 48 -9.38 25.42 3.59
CA ILE A 48 -10.18 25.50 4.83
C ILE A 48 -9.39 26.23 5.92
N VAL A 49 -8.12 25.87 6.12
CA VAL A 49 -7.24 26.49 7.12
C VAL A 49 -7.08 27.99 6.87
N LEU A 50 -6.92 28.40 5.61
CA LEU A 50 -6.78 29.79 5.20
C LEU A 50 -8.10 30.55 5.09
N LYS A 51 -9.25 29.92 5.39
CA LYS A 51 -10.60 30.50 5.29
C LYS A 51 -10.95 31.04 3.89
N ILE A 52 -10.34 30.47 2.85
CA ILE A 52 -10.62 30.78 1.43
C ILE A 52 -11.49 29.71 0.76
N PHE A 53 -12.05 28.80 1.57
CA PHE A 53 -12.85 27.69 1.07
C PHE A 53 -14.10 28.18 0.35
N THR A 54 -14.31 27.67 -0.87
CA THR A 54 -15.51 27.89 -1.67
C THR A 54 -16.06 26.54 -2.10
N PHE A 55 -17.39 26.39 -2.12
CA PHE A 55 -18.06 25.16 -2.55
C PHE A 55 -17.58 24.66 -3.93
N TRP A 56 -17.24 25.57 -4.84
CA TRP A 56 -16.68 25.28 -6.16
C TRP A 56 -15.38 24.45 -6.14
N ILE A 57 -14.63 24.46 -5.03
CA ILE A 57 -13.41 23.64 -4.86
C ILE A 57 -13.76 22.15 -4.73
N LEU A 58 -15.00 21.79 -4.34
CA LEU A 58 -15.43 20.39 -4.27
C LEU A 58 -15.66 19.75 -5.64
N VAL A 59 -15.97 20.55 -6.67
CA VAL A 59 -16.20 20.07 -8.04
C VAL A 59 -14.97 19.35 -8.62
N PRO A 60 -13.76 19.95 -8.64
CA PRO A 60 -12.57 19.24 -9.12
C PRO A 60 -12.23 18.02 -8.26
N LEU A 61 -12.51 18.04 -6.95
CA LEU A 61 -12.32 16.85 -6.10
C LEU A 61 -13.22 15.70 -6.52
N MET A 62 -14.50 15.96 -6.78
CA MET A 62 -15.45 14.93 -7.24
C MET A 62 -15.02 14.35 -8.60
N ILE A 63 -14.57 15.20 -9.52
CA ILE A 63 -14.06 14.77 -10.84
C ILE A 63 -12.83 13.88 -10.67
N LEU A 64 -11.84 14.31 -9.87
CA LEU A 64 -10.62 13.54 -9.61
C LEU A 64 -10.93 12.24 -8.86
N GLY A 65 -11.89 12.26 -7.92
CA GLY A 65 -12.36 11.08 -7.20
C GLY A 65 -13.00 10.06 -8.13
N ALA A 66 -13.89 10.51 -9.02
CA ALA A 66 -14.48 9.65 -10.05
C ALA A 66 -13.41 9.06 -10.98
N PHE A 67 -12.40 9.86 -11.36
CA PHE A 67 -11.29 9.39 -12.19
C PHE A 67 -10.41 8.37 -11.47
N LEU A 68 -10.14 8.55 -10.17
CA LEU A 68 -9.42 7.59 -9.33
C LEU A 68 -10.17 6.26 -9.22
N VAL A 69 -11.47 6.32 -8.90
CA VAL A 69 -12.33 5.13 -8.82
C VAL A 69 -12.39 4.41 -10.17
N GLY A 70 -12.59 5.14 -11.27
CA GLY A 70 -12.59 4.57 -12.62
C GLY A 70 -11.25 3.91 -12.98
N SER A 71 -10.13 4.57 -12.64
CA SER A 71 -8.78 4.01 -12.83
C SER A 71 -8.58 2.72 -12.02
N PHE A 72 -9.02 2.72 -10.76
CA PHE A 72 -8.96 1.56 -9.87
C PHE A 72 -9.77 0.38 -10.42
N LEU A 73 -11.02 0.62 -10.84
CA LEU A 73 -11.87 -0.42 -11.42
C LEU A 73 -11.26 -1.00 -12.69
N THR A 74 -10.66 -0.15 -13.53
CA THR A 74 -9.99 -0.56 -14.76
C THR A 74 -8.78 -1.45 -14.48
N ILE A 75 -7.90 -1.05 -13.55
CA ILE A 75 -6.73 -1.86 -13.21
C ILE A 75 -7.13 -3.18 -12.54
N ASN A 76 -8.12 -3.16 -11.64
CA ASN A 76 -8.63 -4.35 -10.99
C ASN A 76 -9.25 -5.33 -12.00
N SER A 77 -10.03 -4.84 -12.96
CA SER A 77 -10.59 -5.67 -14.03
C SER A 77 -9.51 -6.33 -14.91
N LYS A 78 -8.49 -5.56 -15.32
CA LYS A 78 -7.35 -6.10 -16.08
C LYS A 78 -6.54 -7.12 -15.29
N ALA A 79 -6.33 -6.87 -13.99
CA ALA A 79 -5.67 -7.81 -13.10
C ALA A 79 -6.48 -9.11 -12.95
N LYS A 80 -7.80 -9.03 -12.76
CA LYS A 80 -8.68 -10.20 -12.73
C LYS A 80 -8.58 -11.03 -14.02
N LYS A 81 -8.59 -10.38 -15.17
CA LYS A 81 -8.41 -11.06 -16.47
C LYS A 81 -7.09 -11.82 -16.51
N LYS A 82 -6.00 -11.20 -16.06
CA LYS A 82 -4.68 -11.85 -16.05
C LYS A 82 -4.58 -13.01 -15.06
N VAL A 83 -5.20 -12.87 -13.89
CA VAL A 83 -5.28 -13.94 -12.89
C VAL A 83 -6.08 -15.14 -13.43
N LEU A 84 -7.15 -14.88 -14.19
CA LEU A 84 -7.92 -15.93 -14.85
C LEU A 84 -7.10 -16.69 -15.92
N GLU A 85 -6.19 -16.02 -16.63
CA GLU A 85 -5.25 -16.67 -17.57
C GLU A 85 -4.30 -17.65 -16.85
N TYR A 86 -4.08 -17.49 -15.54
CA TYR A 86 -3.34 -18.44 -14.70
C TYR A 86 -4.21 -19.60 -14.18
N GLY A 87 -5.47 -19.69 -14.61
CA GLY A 87 -6.42 -20.72 -14.15
C GLY A 87 -7.00 -20.45 -12.76
N ILE A 88 -6.78 -19.26 -12.21
CA ILE A 88 -7.22 -18.88 -10.86
C ILE A 88 -8.54 -18.14 -10.98
N GLN A 89 -9.59 -18.62 -10.32
CA GLN A 89 -10.87 -17.92 -10.31
C GLN A 89 -10.80 -16.73 -9.34
N PRO A 90 -11.00 -15.49 -9.83
CA PRO A 90 -11.07 -14.32 -8.95
C PRO A 90 -12.39 -14.35 -8.17
N ALA A 91 -12.30 -14.47 -6.85
CA ALA A 91 -13.44 -14.40 -5.93
C ALA A 91 -13.67 -12.95 -5.47
N GLY A 92 -14.91 -12.47 -5.59
CA GLY A 92 -15.33 -11.19 -5.02
C GLY A 92 -14.89 -9.94 -5.80
N PHE A 93 -14.81 -8.80 -5.11
CA PHE A 93 -14.55 -7.49 -5.72
C PHE A 93 -13.09 -7.28 -6.12
N LEU A 94 -12.15 -7.77 -5.31
CA LEU A 94 -10.71 -7.62 -5.55
C LEU A 94 -10.15 -8.76 -6.41
N TRP A 95 -9.09 -8.47 -7.17
CA TRP A 95 -8.40 -9.48 -7.98
C TRP A 95 -7.49 -10.40 -7.17
N LYS A 96 -6.97 -9.91 -6.03
CA LYS A 96 -6.00 -10.62 -5.19
C LYS A 96 -6.75 -11.58 -4.26
N THR A 97 -6.58 -12.88 -4.49
CA THR A 97 -7.22 -13.95 -3.73
C THR A 97 -6.18 -14.91 -3.13
N ASP A 98 -6.63 -15.79 -2.22
CA ASP A 98 -5.77 -16.86 -1.69
C ASP A 98 -5.29 -17.83 -2.78
N GLY A 99 -6.07 -18.00 -3.84
CA GLY A 99 -5.65 -18.75 -5.04
C GLY A 99 -4.46 -18.10 -5.73
N TYR A 100 -4.45 -16.77 -5.86
CA TYR A 100 -3.30 -16.03 -6.39
C TYR A 100 -2.06 -16.19 -5.50
N LYS A 101 -2.23 -16.11 -4.18
CA LYS A 101 -1.13 -16.34 -3.23
C LYS A 101 -0.56 -17.76 -3.36
N SER A 102 -1.44 -18.75 -3.51
CA SER A 102 -1.05 -20.16 -3.72
C SER A 102 -0.22 -20.34 -4.98
N TYR A 103 -0.64 -19.74 -6.09
CA TYR A 103 0.11 -19.78 -7.35
C TYR A 103 1.52 -19.18 -7.22
N GLN A 104 1.68 -18.10 -6.44
CA GLN A 104 3.01 -17.54 -6.16
C GLN A 104 3.90 -18.50 -5.36
N VAL A 105 3.31 -19.21 -4.39
CA VAL A 105 4.01 -20.25 -3.61
C VAL A 105 4.41 -21.41 -4.51
N ASP A 106 3.54 -21.86 -5.41
CA ASP A 106 3.81 -22.99 -6.32
C ASP A 106 4.94 -22.66 -7.30
N LEU A 107 4.96 -21.44 -7.87
CA LEU A 107 6.07 -20.95 -8.71
C LEU A 107 7.40 -20.95 -7.94
N LEU A 108 7.37 -20.50 -6.69
CA LEU A 108 8.55 -20.47 -5.83
C LEU A 108 9.01 -21.89 -5.50
N GLN A 109 8.10 -22.79 -5.12
CA GLN A 109 8.39 -24.19 -4.84
C GLN A 109 9.04 -24.89 -6.04
N GLY A 110 8.47 -24.74 -7.24
CA GLY A 110 9.03 -25.30 -8.47
C GLY A 110 10.47 -24.86 -8.72
N PHE A 111 10.77 -23.58 -8.49
CA PHE A 111 12.14 -23.07 -8.59
C PHE A 111 13.09 -23.68 -7.55
N LEU A 112 12.66 -23.79 -6.29
CA LEU A 112 13.48 -24.35 -5.20
C LEU A 112 13.76 -25.84 -5.42
N THR A 113 12.77 -26.61 -5.89
CA THR A 113 12.93 -28.02 -6.27
C THR A 113 13.94 -28.17 -7.41
N ASN A 114 13.78 -27.39 -8.50
CA ASN A 114 14.69 -27.43 -9.65
C ASN A 114 16.14 -27.05 -9.32
N HIS A 115 16.38 -26.37 -8.20
CA HIS A 115 17.71 -25.95 -7.75
C HIS A 115 18.21 -26.71 -6.51
N ASN A 116 17.55 -27.80 -6.09
CA ASN A 116 17.91 -28.62 -4.92
C ASN A 116 17.97 -27.83 -3.60
N ILE A 117 17.09 -26.83 -3.45
CA ILE A 117 16.99 -25.95 -2.28
C ILE A 117 15.83 -26.36 -1.33
N GLN A 118 14.98 -27.29 -1.75
CA GLN A 118 13.71 -27.58 -1.07
C GLN A 118 13.79 -28.05 0.39
N SER A 119 14.93 -28.59 0.86
CA SER A 119 15.03 -29.10 2.23
C SER A 119 14.65 -28.05 3.27
N GLU A 120 13.84 -28.41 4.27
CA GLU A 120 13.34 -27.51 5.32
C GLU A 120 14.47 -26.67 5.95
N ALA A 121 15.61 -27.30 6.27
CA ALA A 121 16.77 -26.63 6.85
C ALA A 121 17.32 -25.49 5.97
N LYS A 122 17.37 -25.69 4.65
CA LYS A 122 17.82 -24.67 3.70
C LYS A 122 16.82 -23.53 3.56
N ILE A 123 15.53 -23.81 3.63
CA ILE A 123 14.47 -22.81 3.54
C ILE A 123 14.44 -21.95 4.81
N LYS A 124 14.50 -22.56 6.00
CA LYS A 124 14.63 -21.84 7.27
C LYS A 124 15.85 -20.94 7.30
N LEU A 125 17.01 -21.46 6.90
CA LEU A 125 18.23 -20.67 6.78
C LEU A 125 18.06 -19.49 5.80
N LEU A 126 17.33 -19.66 4.70
CA LEU A 126 17.05 -18.57 3.76
C LEU A 126 16.15 -17.48 4.38
N ILE A 127 15.13 -17.88 5.14
CA ILE A 127 14.23 -16.98 5.88
C ILE A 127 15.03 -16.17 6.91
N ASP A 128 15.90 -16.83 7.69
CA ASP A 128 16.75 -16.18 8.68
C ASP A 128 17.68 -15.14 8.05
N TYR A 129 18.32 -15.50 6.92
CA TYR A 129 19.15 -14.55 6.18
C TYR A 129 18.35 -13.35 5.66
N LEU A 130 17.13 -13.56 5.16
CA LEU A 130 16.26 -12.48 4.70
C LEU A 130 15.89 -11.53 5.84
N TYR A 131 15.50 -12.06 7.00
CA TYR A 131 15.14 -11.23 8.16
C TYR A 131 16.33 -10.48 8.73
N LYS A 132 17.49 -11.12 8.82
CA LYS A 132 18.73 -10.46 9.24
C LYS A 132 19.08 -9.31 8.29
N GLU A 133 19.03 -9.55 6.98
CA GLU A 133 19.33 -8.50 5.99
C GLU A 133 18.27 -7.37 6.00
N ILE A 134 17.01 -7.69 6.26
CA ILE A 134 15.96 -6.67 6.48
C ILE A 134 16.28 -5.80 7.69
N GLU A 135 16.72 -6.42 8.79
CA GLU A 135 17.07 -5.74 10.04
C GLU A 135 18.29 -4.84 9.89
N ASP A 136 19.37 -5.37 9.31
CA ASP A 136 20.62 -4.65 9.06
C ASP A 136 20.42 -3.43 8.15
N ASN A 137 19.43 -3.49 7.25
CA ASN A 137 19.11 -2.41 6.31
C ASN A 137 17.92 -1.53 6.74
N LYS A 138 17.37 -1.70 7.96
CA LYS A 138 16.35 -0.77 8.47
C LYS A 138 16.94 0.64 8.48
N LEU A 139 16.32 1.56 7.74
CA LEU A 139 16.63 2.97 7.89
C LEU A 139 16.38 3.36 9.35
N PRO A 140 17.31 4.11 9.99
CA PRO A 140 17.06 4.60 11.34
C PRO A 140 15.75 5.40 11.32
N SER A 141 14.90 5.15 12.31
CA SER A 141 13.62 5.86 12.43
C SER A 141 13.91 7.34 12.60
N PHE A 142 13.81 8.13 11.53
CA PHE A 142 14.08 9.57 11.54
C PHE A 142 13.16 10.35 12.49
N VAL A 143 12.05 9.73 12.89
CA VAL A 143 11.12 10.28 13.88
C VAL A 143 10.76 9.16 14.85
N THR A 144 11.15 9.27 16.11
CA THR A 144 10.61 8.40 17.15
C THR A 144 9.13 8.78 17.37
N PRO A 145 8.22 7.80 17.58
CA PRO A 145 6.81 8.10 17.82
C PRO A 145 6.60 9.12 18.95
N SER A 146 7.46 9.08 19.97
CA SER A 146 7.47 10.04 21.08
C SER A 146 7.79 11.47 20.64
N ALA A 147 8.81 11.68 19.80
CA ALA A 147 9.14 13.01 19.27
C ALA A 147 8.03 13.55 18.37
N PHE A 148 7.43 12.68 17.54
CA PHE A 148 6.27 13.05 16.73
C PHE A 148 5.11 13.52 17.61
N LEU A 149 4.73 12.73 18.62
CA LEU A 149 3.64 13.06 19.52
C LEU A 149 3.91 14.35 20.31
N ALA A 150 5.13 14.52 20.82
CA ALA A 150 5.51 15.71 21.58
C ALA A 150 5.37 17.01 20.77
N LEU A 151 5.62 16.96 19.46
CA LEU A 151 5.47 18.13 18.57
C LEU A 151 4.03 18.27 18.05
N PHE A 152 3.39 17.15 17.71
CA PHE A 152 2.10 17.17 17.04
C PHE A 152 0.93 17.46 17.99
N VAL A 153 0.96 16.93 19.21
CA VAL A 153 -0.13 17.11 20.19
C VAL A 153 -0.33 18.60 20.55
N PRO A 154 0.70 19.39 20.89
CA PRO A 154 0.52 20.82 21.17
C PRO A 154 0.01 21.61 19.95
N LEU A 155 0.52 21.31 18.75
CA LEU A 155 0.07 21.93 17.51
C LEU A 155 -1.41 21.63 17.23
N TRP A 156 -1.82 20.38 17.48
CA TRP A 156 -3.21 19.95 17.31
C TRP A 156 -4.14 20.64 18.30
N ILE A 157 -3.74 20.76 19.57
CA ILE A 157 -4.51 21.49 20.60
C ILE A 157 -4.67 22.97 20.22
N GLN A 158 -3.58 23.62 19.78
CA GLN A 158 -3.61 25.00 19.29
C GLN A 158 -4.54 25.16 18.08
N PHE A 159 -4.44 24.24 17.11
CA PHE A 159 -5.30 24.24 15.93
C PHE A 159 -6.79 24.12 16.30
N ILE A 160 -7.15 23.14 17.12
CA ILE A 160 -8.54 22.98 17.60
C ILE A 160 -8.99 24.26 18.32
N THR A 161 -8.17 24.79 19.22
CA THR A 161 -8.49 26.02 19.96
C THR A 161 -8.74 27.19 19.01
N TYR A 162 -7.92 27.35 17.98
CA TYR A 162 -8.08 28.39 16.97
C TYR A 162 -9.36 28.22 16.14
N VAL A 163 -9.67 26.99 15.73
CA VAL A 163 -10.89 26.68 14.95
C VAL A 163 -12.15 26.97 15.79
N PHE A 164 -12.17 26.54 17.06
CA PHE A 164 -13.34 26.73 17.92
C PHE A 164 -13.50 28.16 18.45
N LYS A 165 -12.45 29.00 18.43
CA LYS A 165 -12.59 30.44 18.74
C LYS A 165 -13.58 31.18 17.83
N GLY A 166 -13.79 30.69 16.61
CA GLY A 166 -14.74 31.27 15.65
C GLY A 166 -16.18 30.79 15.81
N VAL A 167 -16.46 29.89 16.75
CA VAL A 167 -17.76 29.26 16.91
C VAL A 167 -18.58 30.03 17.95
N SER A 168 -19.69 30.65 17.53
CA SER A 168 -20.56 31.45 18.41
C SER A 168 -21.93 30.85 18.68
N SER A 169 -22.28 29.72 18.05
CA SER A 169 -23.57 29.04 18.25
C SER A 169 -23.41 27.53 18.39
N MET A 170 -24.39 26.89 19.04
CA MET A 170 -24.39 25.43 19.19
C MET A 170 -24.48 24.71 17.85
N GLU A 171 -25.25 25.25 16.89
CA GLU A 171 -25.33 24.71 15.53
C GLU A 171 -23.97 24.76 14.82
N MET A 172 -23.24 25.88 14.92
CA MET A 172 -21.89 25.97 14.39
C MET A 172 -20.92 25.02 15.11
N ALA A 173 -21.08 24.81 16.42
CA ALA A 173 -20.24 23.88 17.18
C ALA A 173 -20.43 22.44 16.69
N VAL A 174 -21.69 22.02 16.48
CA VAL A 174 -22.02 20.70 15.94
C VAL A 174 -21.49 20.53 14.53
N ALA A 175 -21.73 21.50 13.64
CA ALA A 175 -21.23 21.47 12.26
C ALA A 175 -19.71 21.43 12.18
N THR A 176 -19.01 22.25 12.98
CA THR A 176 -17.54 22.29 13.04
C THR A 176 -16.98 20.96 13.55
N THR A 177 -17.59 20.38 14.60
CA THR A 177 -17.18 19.09 15.16
C THR A 177 -17.36 17.95 14.16
N MET A 178 -18.52 17.89 13.49
CA MET A 178 -18.79 16.92 12.44
C MET A 178 -17.80 17.06 11.26
N GLY A 179 -17.52 18.30 10.84
CA GLY A 179 -16.54 18.57 9.78
C GLY A 179 -15.14 18.09 10.16
N LEU A 180 -14.66 18.39 11.37
CA LEU A 180 -13.37 17.89 11.87
C LEU A 180 -13.33 16.37 11.96
N ALA A 181 -14.40 15.72 12.43
CA ALA A 181 -14.48 14.26 12.48
C ALA A 181 -14.38 13.62 11.09
N VAL A 182 -15.09 14.17 10.10
CA VAL A 182 -14.99 13.73 8.71
C VAL A 182 -13.58 13.93 8.16
N ILE A 183 -12.94 15.07 8.44
CA ILE A 183 -11.55 15.32 8.04
C ILE A 183 -10.60 14.29 8.66
N ILE A 184 -10.75 13.98 9.95
CA ILE A 184 -9.94 12.95 10.62
C ILE A 184 -10.16 11.58 9.96
N LEU A 185 -11.40 11.20 9.66
CA LEU A 185 -11.69 9.94 8.96
C LEU A 185 -11.05 9.92 7.56
N ILE A 186 -11.13 11.02 6.80
CA ILE A 186 -10.48 11.16 5.50
C ILE A 186 -8.96 11.04 5.65
N LEU A 187 -8.36 11.68 6.67
CA LEU A 187 -6.93 11.59 6.94
C LEU A 187 -6.51 10.17 7.32
N ILE A 188 -7.26 9.47 8.17
CA ILE A 188 -6.99 8.06 8.52
C ILE A 188 -7.11 7.17 7.29
N ALA A 189 -8.17 7.33 6.50
CA ALA A 189 -8.35 6.59 5.25
C ALA A 189 -7.21 6.89 4.27
N SER A 190 -6.82 8.15 4.14
CA SER A 190 -5.72 8.60 3.30
C SER A 190 -4.39 8.06 3.79
N LEU A 191 -4.11 8.06 5.10
CA LEU A 191 -2.90 7.47 5.67
C LEU A 191 -2.85 5.96 5.48
N ASN A 192 -3.98 5.27 5.57
CA ASN A 192 -4.06 3.84 5.26
C ASN A 192 -3.83 3.58 3.77
N ILE A 193 -4.41 4.39 2.89
CA ILE A 193 -4.17 4.27 1.45
C ILE A 193 -2.73 4.66 1.15
N ILE A 194 -2.15 5.72 1.72
CA ILE A 194 -0.73 6.09 1.59
C ILE A 194 0.12 4.94 2.10
N LYS A 195 -0.20 4.31 3.23
CA LYS A 195 0.56 3.17 3.74
C LYS A 195 0.54 2.00 2.75
N ILE A 196 -0.63 1.66 2.22
CA ILE A 196 -0.81 0.62 1.19
C ILE A 196 -0.08 1.02 -0.09
N SER A 197 -0.22 2.27 -0.51
CA SER A 197 0.34 2.83 -1.72
C SER A 197 1.84 3.03 -1.64
N PHE A 198 2.38 3.35 -0.47
CA PHE A 198 3.81 3.45 -0.22
C PHE A 198 4.42 2.07 -0.16
N ILE A 199 3.68 1.04 0.28
CA ILE A 199 4.09 -0.35 0.11
C ILE A 199 4.11 -0.70 -1.39
N GLU A 200 3.07 -0.37 -2.16
CA GLU A 200 2.98 -0.72 -3.59
C GLU A 200 3.87 0.13 -4.54
N ILE A 201 4.13 1.41 -4.24
CA ILE A 201 5.11 2.28 -4.93
C ILE A 201 6.53 1.83 -4.61
N LYS A 202 6.76 1.37 -3.38
CA LYS A 202 8.01 0.71 -2.96
C LYS A 202 8.16 -0.71 -3.53
N ASP A 203 7.11 -1.23 -4.14
CA ASP A 203 7.19 -2.45 -4.96
C ASP A 203 7.45 -2.13 -6.44
N SER A 204 7.13 -0.91 -6.93
CA SER A 204 7.14 -0.57 -8.36
C SER A 204 8.16 0.49 -8.82
N VAL A 205 8.54 1.46 -7.99
CA VAL A 205 9.42 2.59 -8.37
C VAL A 205 10.71 2.60 -7.56
N ILE A 206 10.62 2.40 -6.24
CA ILE A 206 11.79 2.21 -5.39
C ILE A 206 11.76 0.75 -5.03
N SER A 207 12.44 -0.14 -5.75
CA SER A 207 12.57 -1.53 -5.29
C SER A 207 13.27 -1.51 -3.94
N SER A 208 12.53 -1.35 -2.84
CA SER A 208 13.18 -1.52 -1.56
C SER A 208 13.43 -3.00 -1.50
N LYS A 209 14.70 -3.32 -1.66
CA LYS A 209 15.24 -4.65 -1.44
C LYS A 209 14.60 -5.28 -0.21
N ILE A 210 14.39 -4.48 0.84
CA ILE A 210 13.74 -4.80 2.11
C ILE A 210 12.29 -5.32 1.97
N GLN A 211 11.42 -4.63 1.24
CA GLN A 211 10.01 -5.05 1.08
C GLN A 211 9.93 -6.33 0.25
N MET A 212 10.67 -6.38 -0.86
CA MET A 212 10.81 -7.59 -1.68
C MET A 212 11.32 -8.78 -0.86
N MET A 213 12.35 -8.57 -0.02
CA MET A 213 12.87 -9.60 0.89
C MET A 213 11.83 -10.05 1.91
N ARG A 214 11.03 -9.12 2.45
CA ARG A 214 9.99 -9.42 3.42
C ARG A 214 8.86 -10.25 2.81
N ASP A 215 8.44 -9.90 1.60
CA ASP A 215 7.37 -10.63 0.92
C ASP A 215 7.85 -12.00 0.45
N LEU A 216 9.11 -12.13 0.03
CA LEU A 216 9.74 -13.43 -0.20
C LEU A 216 9.82 -14.28 1.07
N ALA A 217 10.24 -13.70 2.21
CA ALA A 217 10.31 -14.42 3.48
C ALA A 217 8.94 -14.98 3.89
N LYS A 218 7.87 -14.18 3.77
CA LYS A 218 6.50 -14.64 4.03
C LYS A 218 6.06 -15.78 3.11
N LEU A 219 6.38 -15.71 1.82
CA LEU A 219 6.04 -16.80 0.89
C LEU A 219 6.80 -18.10 1.22
N LEU A 220 8.04 -17.99 1.71
CA LEU A 220 8.81 -19.14 2.16
C LEU A 220 8.26 -19.72 3.48
N GLU A 221 7.80 -18.88 4.40
CA GLU A 221 7.08 -19.31 5.60
C GLU A 221 5.78 -20.04 5.23
N ASP A 222 4.98 -19.47 4.33
CA ASP A 222 3.76 -20.11 3.83
C ASP A 222 4.05 -21.46 3.16
N LEU A 223 5.17 -21.57 2.45
CA LEU A 223 5.62 -22.81 1.81
C LEU A 223 5.97 -23.89 2.86
N LEU A 224 6.68 -23.53 3.93
CA LEU A 224 6.97 -24.43 5.06
C LEU A 224 5.70 -24.90 5.78
N LEU A 225 4.68 -24.05 5.87
CA LEU A 225 3.41 -24.40 6.50
C LEU A 225 2.54 -25.32 5.63
N ARG A 226 2.67 -25.25 4.30
CA ARG A 226 1.88 -26.04 3.33
C ARG A 226 2.46 -27.41 3.05
N SER A 227 3.78 -27.56 3.13
CA SER A 227 4.47 -28.82 2.89
C SER A 227 5.32 -29.15 4.11
N PRO A 228 5.01 -30.21 4.88
CA PRO A 228 6.02 -30.82 5.74
C PRO A 228 7.04 -31.45 4.78
N ILE A 229 8.02 -30.65 4.34
CA ILE A 229 9.06 -31.10 3.43
C ILE A 229 9.98 -32.03 4.22
N SER A 230 9.75 -33.34 4.08
CA SER A 230 10.61 -34.42 4.57
C SER A 230 11.96 -34.44 3.87
#